data_AF-A0ABD0QQ27-F1
#
_entry.id   AF-A0ABD0QQ27-F1
#
_cell.length_a   1.000
_cell.length_b   1.000
_cell.length_c   1.000
_cell.angle_alpha   90.00
_cell.angle_beta   90.00
_cell.angle_gamma   90.00
#
_symmetry.space_group_name_H-M   'P 1'
#
loop_
_entity.id
_entity.type
_entity.pdbx_description
1 polymer ?
#
loop_
_entity_poly.entity_id
_entity_poly.type
_entity_poly.pdbx_seq_one_letter_code
_entity_poly.pdbx_strand_id
1 'polypeptide(L)' 'AAGINKKVARTIGIAVDPRRRNRSTESLQANVQRLKEYRSKLILFPRKASAPKKGDST' A
#
# COMPACT_ATOMS: atom_id res chain seq x y z
N ALA A 1 6.48 -8.52 -2.96
CA ALA A 1 7.45 -7.45 -3.23
C ALA A 1 7.36 -6.30 -2.22
N ALA A 2 6.22 -5.59 -2.09
CA ALA A 2 6.05 -4.53 -1.07
C ALA A 2 5.30 -4.95 0.23
N GLY A 3 4.90 -6.22 0.36
CA GLY A 3 4.19 -6.73 1.55
C GLY A 3 2.76 -6.23 1.73
N ILE A 4 2.12 -5.74 0.66
CA ILE A 4 0.74 -5.24 0.67
C ILE A 4 -0.17 -6.23 -0.07
N ASN A 5 -1.27 -6.64 0.57
CA ASN A 5 -2.27 -7.50 -0.06
C ASN A 5 -3.10 -6.71 -1.09
N LYS A 6 -3.35 -7.28 -2.27
CA LYS A 6 -4.13 -6.65 -3.37
C LYS A 6 -5.53 -6.16 -2.95
N LYS A 7 -6.17 -6.82 -1.98
CA LYS A 7 -7.49 -6.37 -1.48
C LYS A 7 -7.36 -5.12 -0.61
N VAL A 8 -6.36 -5.10 0.27
CA VAL A 8 -6.07 -3.96 1.16
C VAL A 8 -5.49 -2.78 0.38
N ALA A 9 -4.68 -3.02 -0.65
CA ALA A 9 -4.14 -1.98 -1.53
C ALA A 9 -5.25 -1.08 -2.09
N ARG A 10 -6.36 -1.66 -2.55
CA ARG A 10 -7.50 -0.91 -3.08
C ARG A 10 -8.21 -0.06 -2.04
N THR A 11 -8.23 -0.49 -0.76
CA THR A 11 -8.87 0.30 0.31
C THR A 11 -8.05 1.49 0.75
N ILE A 12 -6.72 1.45 0.56
CA ILE A 12 -5.80 2.54 0.89
C ILE A 12 -5.44 3.40 -0.33
N GLY A 13 -6.20 3.31 -1.42
CA GLY A 13 -6.02 4.17 -2.61
C GLY A 13 -4.94 3.74 -3.60
N ILE A 14 -4.40 2.52 -3.48
CA ILE A 14 -3.42 1.99 -4.44
C ILE A 14 -4.15 1.24 -5.55
N ALA A 15 -4.01 1.72 -6.79
CA ALA A 15 -4.51 1.04 -7.98
C ALA A 15 -3.74 -0.26 -8.25
N VAL A 16 -4.45 -1.35 -8.50
CA VAL A 16 -3.88 -2.68 -8.77
C VAL A 16 -4.32 -3.15 -10.15
N ASP A 17 -3.38 -3.32 -11.06
CA ASP A 17 -3.61 -3.95 -12.37
C ASP A 17 -3.04 -5.38 -12.37
N PRO A 18 -3.89 -6.42 -12.34
CA PRO A 18 -3.44 -7.81 -12.37
C PRO A 18 -2.92 -8.26 -13.74
N ARG A 19 -3.18 -7.51 -14.81
CA ARG A 19 -2.76 -7.87 -16.18
C ARG A 19 -1.31 -7.47 -16.46
N ARG A 20 -0.79 -6.50 -15.72
CA ARG A 20 0.57 -5.97 -15.91
C ARG A 20 1.62 -7.01 -15.50
N ARG A 21 2.58 -7.26 -16.40
CA ARG A 21 3.80 -8.05 -16.12
C ARG A 21 5.02 -7.14 -16.22
N ASN A 22 5.93 -7.20 -15.25
CA ASN A 22 7.20 -6.47 -15.32
C ASN A 22 8.21 -7.30 -16.10
N ARG A 23 8.91 -6.68 -17.05
CA ARG A 23 9.94 -7.32 -17.87
C ARG A 23 11.37 -7.05 -17.36
N SER A 24 11.54 -6.01 -16.54
CA SER A 24 12.83 -5.63 -15.93
C SER A 24 12.76 -5.68 -14.40
N THR A 25 13.88 -6.03 -13.78
CA THR A 25 14.05 -6.04 -12.32
C THR A 25 14.11 -4.62 -11.74
N GLU A 26 14.74 -3.70 -12.47
CA GLU A 26 14.86 -2.28 -12.11
C GLU A 26 13.49 -1.63 -11.91
N SER A 27 12.57 -1.82 -12.87
CA SER A 27 11.21 -1.28 -12.77
C SER A 27 10.42 -1.89 -11.60
N LEU A 28 10.67 -3.16 -11.28
CA LEU A 28 10.08 -3.80 -10.12
C LEU A 28 10.61 -3.18 -8.81
N GLN A 29 11.92 -2.99 -8.70
CA GLN A 29 12.56 -2.41 -7.51
C GLN A 29 12.11 -0.97 -7.28
N ALA A 30 12.10 -0.13 -8.31
CA ALA A 30 11.62 1.25 -8.23
C ALA A 30 10.16 1.33 -7.75
N ASN A 31 9.29 0.46 -8.27
CA ASN A 31 7.89 0.40 -7.85
C ASN A 31 7.73 -0.10 -6.40
N VAL A 32 8.56 -1.06 -5.96
CA VAL A 32 8.55 -1.53 -4.57
C VAL A 32 8.93 -0.39 -3.63
N GLN A 33 9.98 0.35 -3.97
CA GLN A 33 10.44 1.48 -3.17
C GLN A 33 9.35 2.57 -3.08
N ARG A 34 8.75 2.94 -4.21
CA ARG A 34 7.61 3.87 -4.25
C ARG A 34 6.46 3.45 -3.33
N LEU A 35 6.09 2.17 -3.33
CA LEU A 35 4.99 1.67 -2.49
C LEU A 35 5.33 1.69 -1.00
N LYS A 36 6.60 1.45 -0.63
CA LYS A 36 7.06 1.57 0.76
C LYS A 36 7.01 3.03 1.23
N GLU A 37 7.47 3.96 0.41
CA GLU A 37 7.41 5.40 0.70
C GLU A 37 5.98 5.94 0.78
N TYR A 38 5.09 5.48 -0.09
CA TYR A 38 3.67 5.82 0.00
C TYR A 38 3.08 5.37 1.34
N ARG A 39 3.40 4.14 1.76
CA ARG A 39 2.91 3.57 3.02
C ARG A 39 3.45 4.30 4.25
N SER A 40 4.69 4.77 4.24
CA SER A 40 5.25 5.52 5.38
C SER A 40 4.64 6.91 5.53
N LYS A 41 4.19 7.52 4.43
CA LYS A 41 3.51 8.83 4.41
C LYS A 41 1.99 8.74 4.57
N LEU A 42 1.41 7.54 4.51
CA LEU A 42 -0.02 7.34 4.58
C LEU A 42 -0.53 7.48 6.02
N ILE A 43 -1.42 8.44 6.24
CA ILE A 43 -2.18 8.60 7.49
C ILE A 43 -3.52 7.89 7.31
N LEU A 44 -3.77 6.84 8.09
CA LEU A 44 -5.00 6.07 8.05
C LEU A 44 -5.85 6.37 9.28
N PHE A 45 -7.06 6.90 9.11
CA PHE A 45 -7.93 7.18 10.25
C PHE A 45 -8.72 5.94 10.68
N PRO A 46 -8.96 5.78 11.99
CA PRO A 46 -9.74 4.66 12.49
C PRO A 46 -11.19 4.76 12.04
N ARG A 47 -11.77 3.64 11.60
CA ARG A 47 -13.20 3.59 11.22
C ARG A 47 -14.13 3.84 12.41
N LYS A 48 -13.69 3.53 13.62
CA LYS A 48 -14.37 3.82 14.89
C LYS A 48 -13.37 4.53 15.80
N ALA A 49 -13.63 5.78 16.14
CA ALA A 49 -12.74 6.58 16.99
C ALA A 49 -12.51 5.95 18.39
N SER A 50 -13.51 5.23 18.92
CA SER A 50 -13.42 4.54 20.21
C SER A 50 -12.62 3.23 20.19
N ALA A 51 -12.25 2.72 19.02
CA ALA A 51 -11.53 1.45 18.89
C ALA A 51 -10.54 1.49 17.71
N PRO A 52 -9.44 2.25 17.83
CA PRO A 52 -8.41 2.32 16.80
C PRO A 52 -7.71 0.98 16.62
N LYS A 53 -7.44 0.60 15.37
CA LYS A 53 -6.71 -0.62 15.01
C LYS A 53 -5.23 -0.31 14.79
N LYS A 54 -4.43 -1.37 14.79
CA LYS A 54 -2.99 -1.27 14.53
C LYS A 54 -2.73 -0.62 13.17
N GLY A 55 -2.05 0.53 13.19
CA GLY A 55 -1.71 1.31 12.00
C GLY A 55 -2.68 2.46 11.69
N ASP A 56 -3.73 2.64 12.50
CA ASP A 56 -4.54 3.85 12.47
C ASP A 56 -3.78 4.98 13.20
N SER A 57 -3.94 6.21 12.71
CA SER A 57 -3.48 7.42 13.38
C SER A 57 -4.45 7.75 14.52
N THR A 58 -3.94 7.66 15.75
CA THR A 58 -4.58 8.15 16.97
C THR A 58 -4.46 9.65 17.08
#